data_AF-A0A2V6ZQW9-F1
#
_entry.id   AF-A0A2V6ZQW9-F1
#
_cell.length_a   1.000
_cell.length_b   1.000
_cell.length_c   1.000
_cell.angle_alpha   90.00
_cell.angle_beta   90.00
_cell.angle_gamma   90.00
#
_symmetry.space_group_name_H-M   'P 1'
#
loop_
_entity.id
_entity.type
_entity.pdbx_description
1 polymer ?
#
loop_
_entity_poly.entity_id
_entity_poly.type
_entity_poly.pdbx_seq_one_letter_code
_entity_poly.pdbx_strand_id
1 'polypeptide(L)'
;MSTTARCKPPSVRHRGSAGRPEDARGRRGLGRRRAITRMIARDKVATFLLAHKGRYYCEPCVARAVGIDPSTGHRAATRIARAGGFVREYGVCSQCGESRLVTRSPC
;
A
#
# COMPACT_ATOMS: atom_id res chain seq x y z
N MET A 1 18.45 -15.95 20.90
CA MET A 1 17.40 -15.21 21.65
C MET A 1 16.44 -14.62 20.63
N SER A 2 15.25 -15.19 20.47
CA SER A 2 14.35 -14.84 19.36
C SER A 2 13.26 -13.87 19.83
N THR A 3 13.43 -12.58 19.52
CA THR A 3 12.44 -11.54 19.82
C THR A 3 11.28 -11.61 18.80
N THR A 4 10.30 -12.47 19.08
CA THR A 4 9.00 -12.42 18.40
C THR A 4 8.33 -11.08 18.71
N ALA A 5 8.46 -10.13 17.77
CA ALA A 5 7.84 -8.81 17.85
C ALA A 5 6.32 -8.95 17.92
N ARG A 6 5.79 -8.93 19.14
CA ARG A 6 4.36 -9.12 19.42
C ARG A 6 3.56 -8.00 18.75
N CYS A 7 2.66 -8.40 17.86
CA CYS A 7 1.76 -7.52 17.13
C CYS A 7 0.92 -6.70 18.12
N LYS A 8 1.22 -5.39 18.27
CA LYS A 8 0.47 -4.49 19.14
C LYS A 8 -0.59 -3.77 18.30
N PRO A 9 -1.89 -3.91 18.61
CA PRO A 9 -2.94 -3.37 17.76
C PRO A 9 -2.85 -1.83 17.67
N PRO A 10 -3.06 -1.23 16.48
CA PRO A 10 -3.05 0.21 16.32
C PRO A 10 -4.29 0.84 16.97
N SER A 11 -4.08 1.87 17.81
CA SER A 11 -5.17 2.62 18.43
C SER A 11 -5.89 3.49 17.39
N VAL A 12 -7.01 2.99 16.87
CA VAL A 12 -7.86 3.70 15.92
C VAL A 12 -8.48 4.93 16.57
N ARG A 13 -8.19 6.13 16.05
CA ARG A 13 -8.96 7.35 16.36
C ARG A 13 -9.88 7.68 15.19
N HIS A 14 -11.17 7.42 15.36
CA HIS A 14 -12.19 7.94 14.44
C HIS A 14 -12.25 9.47 14.55
N ARG A 15 -12.23 10.15 13.41
CA ARG A 15 -12.69 11.55 13.28
C ARG A 15 -13.48 11.67 11.98
N GLY A 16 -14.80 11.72 12.09
CA GLY A 16 -15.67 12.05 10.97
C GLY A 16 -15.82 13.56 10.81
N SER A 17 -16.09 14.04 9.59
CA SER A 17 -17.31 14.81 9.25
C SER A 17 -17.17 15.61 7.93
N ALA A 18 -18.05 15.26 6.99
CA ALA A 18 -18.89 16.10 6.12
C ALA A 18 -18.37 17.32 5.31
N GLY A 19 -18.83 17.36 4.05
CA GLY A 19 -19.03 18.57 3.21
C GLY A 19 -18.04 18.74 2.05
N ARG A 20 -18.43 19.15 0.83
CA ARG A 20 -19.72 19.17 0.07
C ARG A 20 -19.34 19.15 -1.45
N PRO A 21 -20.27 18.99 -2.42
CA PRO A 21 -19.93 18.63 -3.81
C PRO A 21 -19.90 19.80 -4.84
N GLU A 22 -19.63 19.43 -6.11
CA GLU A 22 -19.85 20.15 -7.40
C GLU A 22 -18.73 21.12 -7.90
N ASP A 23 -18.16 21.00 -9.14
CA ASP A 23 -18.13 19.89 -10.16
C ASP A 23 -16.69 19.54 -10.63
N ALA A 24 -16.04 20.01 -11.72
CA ALA A 24 -16.39 20.95 -12.79
C ALA A 24 -15.91 20.45 -14.19
N ARG A 25 -16.82 19.83 -14.96
CA ARG A 25 -16.94 19.77 -16.43
C ARG A 25 -15.66 19.70 -17.30
N GLY A 26 -15.12 18.50 -17.51
CA GLY A 26 -14.21 18.20 -18.64
C GLY A 26 -13.47 16.85 -18.56
N ARG A 27 -13.33 16.13 -19.70
CA ARG A 27 -12.51 14.89 -19.86
C ARG A 27 -13.00 13.62 -19.10
N ARG A 28 -14.29 13.26 -19.19
CA ARG A 28 -14.95 12.25 -18.32
C ARG A 28 -14.71 10.75 -18.60
N GLY A 29 -14.05 10.35 -19.70
CA GLY A 29 -13.83 8.91 -20.02
C GLY A 29 -12.68 8.23 -19.26
N LEU A 30 -11.46 8.77 -19.39
CA LEU A 30 -10.22 8.14 -18.89
C LEU A 30 -10.05 8.26 -17.36
N GLY A 31 -10.61 9.30 -16.75
CA GLY A 31 -10.47 9.57 -15.31
C GLY A 31 -11.07 8.49 -14.42
N ARG A 32 -12.31 8.06 -14.71
CA ARG A 32 -13.02 7.03 -13.91
C ARG A 32 -12.33 5.67 -14.00
N ARG A 33 -11.99 5.19 -15.21
CA ARG A 33 -11.25 3.93 -15.40
C ARG A 33 -9.92 3.94 -14.63
N ARG A 34 -9.13 5.01 -14.79
CA ARG A 34 -7.85 5.17 -14.08
C ARG A 34 -8.00 5.24 -12.55
N ALA A 35 -9.11 5.77 -12.04
CA ALA A 35 -9.40 5.78 -10.60
C ALA A 35 -9.73 4.37 -10.08
N ILE A 36 -10.55 3.60 -10.80
CA ILE A 36 -10.90 2.21 -10.47
C ILE A 36 -9.64 1.32 -10.48
N THR A 37 -8.81 1.37 -11.54
CA THR A 37 -7.55 0.61 -11.60
C THR A 37 -6.60 0.98 -10.45
N ARG A 38 -6.59 2.25 -10.02
CA ARG A 38 -5.81 2.73 -8.85
C ARG A 38 -6.40 2.34 -7.49
N MET A 39 -7.66 1.94 -7.43
CA MET A 39 -8.29 1.36 -6.23
C MET A 39 -7.88 -0.11 -6.15
N ILE A 40 -8.18 -0.88 -7.21
CA ILE A 40 -7.78 -2.28 -7.38
C ILE A 40 -6.28 -2.49 -7.11
N ALA A 41 -5.41 -1.60 -7.59
CA ALA A 41 -3.97 -1.68 -7.34
C ALA A 41 -3.58 -1.48 -5.86
N ARG A 42 -4.30 -0.66 -5.09
CA ARG A 42 -4.08 -0.55 -3.63
C ARG A 42 -4.53 -1.82 -2.94
N ASP A 43 -5.70 -2.32 -3.30
CA ASP A 43 -6.32 -3.47 -2.64
C ASP A 43 -5.48 -4.72 -2.89
N LYS A 44 -5.04 -4.95 -4.14
CA LYS A 44 -4.06 -5.99 -4.50
C LYS A 44 -2.78 -5.92 -3.67
N VAL A 45 -2.15 -4.75 -3.57
CA VAL A 45 -0.91 -4.55 -2.80
C VAL A 45 -1.15 -4.76 -1.30
N ALA A 46 -2.25 -4.25 -0.76
CA ALA A 46 -2.63 -4.41 0.64
C ALA A 46 -2.90 -5.88 0.99
N THR A 47 -3.71 -6.58 0.20
CA THR A 47 -3.99 -8.02 0.35
C THR A 47 -2.71 -8.84 0.29
N PHE A 48 -1.81 -8.56 -0.66
CA PHE A 48 -0.52 -9.27 -0.74
C PHE A 48 0.32 -9.08 0.53
N LEU A 49 0.44 -7.84 1.03
CA LEU A 49 1.23 -7.55 2.23
C LEU A 49 0.58 -8.12 3.51
N LEU A 50 -0.75 -8.14 3.59
CA LEU A 50 -1.51 -8.77 4.69
C LEU A 50 -1.42 -10.30 4.67
N ALA A 51 -1.32 -10.92 3.49
CA ALA A 51 -1.06 -12.35 3.36
C ALA A 51 0.38 -12.74 3.75
N HIS A 52 1.31 -11.79 3.74
CA HIS A 52 2.74 -12.00 4.05
C HIS A 52 3.20 -11.17 5.25
N LYS A 53 2.43 -11.18 6.35
CA LYS A 53 2.83 -10.54 7.61
C LYS A 53 4.22 -11.00 8.08
N GLY A 54 4.97 -10.08 8.67
CA GLY A 54 6.34 -10.32 9.14
C GLY A 54 7.42 -10.31 8.05
N ARG A 55 7.05 -10.15 6.76
CA ARG A 55 7.98 -10.01 5.64
C ARG A 55 7.99 -8.58 5.08
N TYR A 56 9.09 -8.21 4.44
CA TYR A 56 9.37 -6.87 3.93
C TYR A 56 9.54 -6.94 2.42
N TYR A 57 8.76 -6.18 1.65
CA TYR A 57 8.83 -6.25 0.19
C TYR A 57 9.10 -4.89 -0.44
N CYS A 58 10.08 -4.83 -1.33
CA CYS A 58 10.31 -3.66 -2.16
C CYS A 58 9.22 -3.51 -3.22
N GLU A 59 9.02 -2.28 -3.68
CA GLU A 59 7.93 -1.92 -4.59
C GLU A 59 7.95 -2.67 -5.92
N PRO A 60 9.12 -2.92 -6.57
CA PRO A 60 9.18 -3.76 -7.78
C PRO A 60 8.80 -5.23 -7.54
N CYS A 61 9.14 -5.79 -6.37
CA CYS A 61 8.76 -7.16 -6.01
C CYS A 61 7.26 -7.28 -5.77
N VAL A 62 6.67 -6.37 -4.99
CA VAL A 62 5.20 -6.36 -4.79
C VAL A 62 4.47 -6.15 -6.11
N ALA A 63 4.91 -5.20 -6.95
CA ALA A 63 4.29 -4.90 -8.23
C ALA A 63 4.24 -6.12 -9.15
N ARG A 64 5.38 -6.84 -9.28
CA ARG A 64 5.46 -8.12 -10.00
C ARG A 64 4.55 -9.18 -9.40
N ALA A 65 4.57 -9.36 -8.08
CA ALA A 65 3.79 -10.39 -7.40
C ALA A 65 2.27 -10.22 -7.55
N VAL A 66 1.75 -8.99 -7.70
CA VAL A 66 0.31 -8.73 -7.87
C VAL A 66 -0.12 -8.39 -9.31
N GLY A 67 0.81 -8.49 -10.27
CA GLY A 67 0.57 -8.24 -11.68
C GLY A 67 0.18 -6.79 -11.99
N ILE A 68 0.96 -5.82 -11.50
CA ILE A 68 0.80 -4.38 -11.82
C ILE A 68 2.13 -3.77 -12.23
N ASP A 69 2.07 -2.67 -12.99
CA ASP A 69 3.26 -1.88 -13.35
C ASP A 69 3.98 -1.35 -12.09
N PRO A 70 5.34 -1.34 -12.05
CA PRO A 70 6.13 -0.82 -10.93
C PRO A 70 5.77 0.61 -10.51
N SER A 71 5.47 1.51 -11.46
CA SER A 71 5.08 2.89 -11.13
C SER A 71 3.72 2.96 -10.42
N THR A 72 2.82 2.04 -10.77
CA THR A 72 1.53 1.85 -10.13
C THR A 72 1.69 1.19 -8.76
N GLY A 73 2.60 0.22 -8.62
CA GLY A 73 2.99 -0.39 -7.34
C GLY A 73 3.53 0.64 -6.34
N HIS A 74 4.48 1.48 -6.75
CA HIS A 74 5.01 2.59 -5.93
C HIS A 74 3.90 3.56 -5.48
N ARG A 75 3.00 3.95 -6.39
CA ARG A 75 1.85 4.82 -6.09
C ARG A 75 0.78 4.13 -5.22
N ALA A 76 0.70 2.81 -5.20
CA ALA A 76 -0.16 2.04 -4.31
C ALA A 76 0.47 1.96 -2.92
N ALA A 77 1.70 1.46 -2.81
CA ALA A 77 2.49 1.36 -1.58
C ALA A 77 2.56 2.69 -0.82
N THR A 78 2.89 3.79 -1.51
CA THR A 78 2.92 5.13 -0.93
C THR A 78 1.57 5.55 -0.34
N ARG A 79 0.45 5.20 -0.98
CA ARG A 79 -0.88 5.59 -0.49
C ARG A 79 -1.36 4.75 0.69
N ILE A 80 -1.13 3.44 0.67
CA ILE A 80 -1.55 2.57 1.77
C ILE A 80 -0.71 2.83 3.03
N ALA A 81 0.56 3.22 2.87
CA ALA A 81 1.37 3.72 3.98
C ALA A 81 0.87 5.07 4.51
N ARG A 82 0.56 6.04 3.63
CA ARG A 82 -0.05 7.33 4.04
C ARG A 82 -1.43 7.20 4.70
N ALA A 83 -2.16 6.12 4.41
CA ALA A 83 -3.42 5.80 5.09
C ALA A 83 -3.23 5.25 6.52
N GLY A 84 -1.99 5.11 7.01
CA GLY A 84 -1.66 4.61 8.34
C GLY A 84 -1.77 3.09 8.50
N GLY A 85 -2.14 2.37 7.43
CA GLY A 85 -2.38 0.93 7.46
C GLY A 85 -1.16 0.07 7.10
N PHE A 86 -0.01 0.66 6.75
CA PHE A 86 1.23 -0.03 6.32
C PHE A 86 2.47 0.79 6.68
N VAL A 87 3.60 0.12 6.93
CA VAL A 87 4.89 0.79 7.20
C VAL A 87 5.75 0.78 5.94
N ARG A 88 6.37 1.92 5.60
CA ARG A 88 7.41 2.07 4.58
C ARG A 88 8.69 2.58 5.22
N GLU A 89 9.76 1.83 5.06
CA GLU A 89 11.08 2.07 5.66
C GLU A 89 12.18 1.54 4.74
N TYR A 90 13.44 1.92 4.96
CA TYR A 90 14.58 1.29 4.28
C TYR A 90 14.91 -0.04 4.95
N GLY A 91 15.11 -1.09 4.16
CA GLY A 91 15.41 -2.43 4.67
C GLY A 91 15.68 -3.44 3.56
N VAL A 92 15.97 -4.67 3.96
CA VAL A 92 16.23 -5.79 3.04
C VAL A 92 14.93 -6.38 2.53
N CYS A 93 14.75 -6.47 1.22
CA CYS A 93 13.57 -7.11 0.63
C CYS A 93 13.64 -8.64 0.75
N SER A 94 12.64 -9.24 1.41
CA SER A 94 12.50 -10.68 1.64
C SER A 94 12.34 -11.54 0.37
N GLN A 95 12.18 -10.94 -0.81
CA GLN A 95 12.07 -11.66 -2.10
C GLN A 95 13.34 -11.59 -2.96
N CYS A 96 14.19 -10.57 -2.81
CA CYS A 96 15.31 -10.32 -3.72
C CYS A 96 16.63 -9.94 -3.04
N GLY A 97 16.69 -9.87 -1.70
CA GLY A 97 17.90 -9.54 -0.94
C GLY A 97 18.38 -8.09 -1.03
N GLU A 98 17.98 -7.32 -2.05
CA GLU A 98 18.37 -5.91 -2.19
C GLU A 98 17.88 -5.03 -1.00
N SER A 99 18.80 -4.25 -0.44
CA SER A 99 18.55 -3.18 0.53
C SER A 99 17.98 -1.94 -0.15
N ARG A 100 16.71 -1.62 0.11
CA ARG A 100 16.00 -0.47 -0.49
C ARG A 100 14.74 -0.11 0.29
N LEU A 101 13.93 0.81 -0.25
CA LEU A 101 12.64 1.15 0.33
C LEU A 101 11.69 -0.07 0.23
N VAL A 102 11.29 -0.59 1.38
CA VAL A 102 10.39 -1.73 1.54
C VAL A 102 9.07 -1.29 2.16
N THR A 103 8.01 -2.03 1.87
CA THR A 103 6.70 -1.91 2.52
C THR A 103 6.40 -3.21 3.25
N ARG A 104 5.80 -3.11 4.45
CA ARG A 104 5.28 -4.25 5.20
C ARG A 104 3.90 -3.96 5.76
N SER A 105 3.14 -5.02 6.03
CA SER A 105 1.98 -4.96 6.92
C SER A 105 2.39 -4.42 8.29
N PRO A 106 1.53 -3.66 9.00
CA PRO A 106 1.62 -3.56 10.44
C PRO A 106 1.48 -4.97 11.01
N CYS A 107 2.13 -5.18 12.15
CA CYS A 107 2.08 -6.43 12.88
C CYS A 107 0.64 -6.66 13.37
#